data_AF-A0A2V9ZMC2-F1
#
_entry.id   AF-A0A2V9ZMC2-F1
#
_cell.length_a   1.000
_cell.length_b   1.000
_cell.length_c   1.000
_cell.angle_alpha   90.00
_cell.angle_beta   90.00
_cell.angle_gamma   90.00
#
_symmetry.space_group_name_H-M   'P 1'
#
loop_
_entity.id
_entity.type
_entity.pdbx_description
1 polymer ?
#
loop_
_entity_poly.entity_id
_entity_poly.type
_entity_poly.pdbx_seq_one_letter_code
_entity_poly.pdbx_strand_id
1 'polypeptide(L)'
;MHLSGQQFAGPSGLNATAVSTSQINLSWTAGTSNCTPTYNVFRSTTSGFTPSSSNQIASGVMGTSFSDTELTCNTTYFYVAEATDSAGTSGPSNQASATTQACVGPNLQINSGGPAVSPFLADEDFTGGGTINHANTIDLSGVTNPAPMAVYQTARVGNFTYTIPGFTAGSSHTVRLHFAETFFSTAGSRTFNVSIDGTQVLTNFDIFATAGAKNKAVIEQFTENANSSGQYVIQFTSVVNQALASGIEIQ
;
A
#
# COMPACT_ATOMS: atom_id res chain seq x y z
N MET A 1 -16.73 -8.16 -50.57
CA MET A 1 -17.79 -8.68 -49.69
C MET A 1 -17.33 -8.46 -48.26
N HIS A 2 -18.05 -7.62 -47.50
CA HIS A 2 -17.94 -7.39 -46.03
C HIS A 2 -16.61 -6.78 -45.51
N LEU A 3 -16.58 -5.70 -44.70
CA LEU A 3 -17.50 -5.32 -43.63
C LEU A 3 -17.78 -3.81 -43.57
N SER A 4 -19.05 -3.51 -43.30
CA SER A 4 -19.61 -2.27 -42.78
C SER A 4 -18.86 -1.76 -41.55
N GLY A 5 -18.82 -0.43 -41.40
CA GLY A 5 -18.16 0.28 -40.31
C GLY A 5 -18.55 -0.19 -38.92
N GLN A 6 -17.69 -0.99 -38.31
CA GLN A 6 -17.73 -1.22 -36.87
C GLN A 6 -16.82 -0.18 -36.21
N GLN A 7 -17.45 0.70 -35.44
CA GLN A 7 -16.86 1.80 -34.71
C GLN A 7 -15.87 1.26 -33.66
N PHE A 8 -14.63 1.78 -33.66
CA PHE A 8 -13.71 1.60 -32.54
C PHE A 8 -14.26 2.37 -31.34
N ALA A 9 -15.06 1.70 -30.53
CA ALA A 9 -15.72 2.29 -29.38
C ALA A 9 -14.76 2.26 -28.19
N GLY A 10 -14.74 3.35 -27.43
CA GLY A 10 -13.92 3.42 -26.23
C GLY A 10 -14.41 2.51 -25.11
N PRO A 11 -13.62 2.41 -24.03
CA PRO A 11 -14.06 1.73 -22.82
C PRO A 11 -15.32 2.38 -22.25
N SER A 12 -16.08 1.65 -21.45
CA SER A 12 -17.27 2.19 -20.77
C SER A 12 -17.40 1.63 -19.36
N GLY A 13 -18.30 2.17 -18.56
CA GLY A 13 -18.53 1.70 -17.19
C GLY A 13 -17.28 1.78 -16.31
N LEU A 14 -16.43 2.80 -16.53
CA LEU A 14 -15.28 3.06 -15.67
C LEU A 14 -15.79 3.30 -14.25
N ASN A 15 -15.25 2.55 -13.30
CA ASN A 15 -15.49 2.66 -11.88
C ASN A 15 -14.16 2.90 -11.15
N ALA A 16 -14.20 3.74 -10.12
CA ALA A 16 -13.08 4.00 -9.23
C ALA A 16 -13.50 3.65 -7.80
N THR A 17 -12.66 2.89 -7.11
CA THR A 17 -12.86 2.51 -5.71
C THR A 17 -11.60 2.84 -4.91
N ALA A 18 -11.71 3.72 -3.92
CA ALA A 18 -10.61 3.97 -2.99
C ALA A 18 -10.39 2.75 -2.10
N VAL A 19 -9.14 2.32 -1.96
CA VAL A 19 -8.77 1.13 -1.19
C VAL A 19 -7.85 1.44 -0.01
N SER A 20 -7.09 2.53 -0.07
CA SER A 20 -6.30 3.04 1.07
C SER A 20 -6.21 4.57 1.03
N THR A 21 -5.38 5.14 1.89
CA THR A 21 -5.06 6.58 1.87
C THR A 21 -4.25 6.99 0.61
N SER A 22 -3.59 6.02 -0.04
CA SER A 22 -2.69 6.27 -1.17
C SER A 22 -3.03 5.47 -2.43
N GLN A 23 -4.16 4.74 -2.46
CA GLN A 23 -4.51 3.90 -3.60
C GLN A 23 -6.00 3.96 -3.99
N ILE A 24 -6.24 4.04 -5.31
CA ILE A 24 -7.54 3.89 -5.95
C ILE A 24 -7.43 2.79 -7.02
N ASN A 25 -8.32 1.80 -6.95
CA ASN A 25 -8.45 0.77 -7.97
C ASN A 25 -9.50 1.15 -9.01
N LEU A 26 -9.14 1.00 -10.28
CA LEU A 26 -9.98 1.26 -11.43
C LEU A 26 -10.38 -0.05 -12.10
N SER A 27 -11.63 -0.10 -12.58
CA SER A 27 -12.11 -1.16 -13.46
C SER A 27 -13.03 -0.58 -14.53
N TRP A 28 -13.06 -1.17 -15.71
CA TRP A 28 -13.94 -0.74 -16.81
C TRP A 28 -14.40 -1.93 -17.65
N THR A 29 -15.36 -1.67 -18.54
CA THR A 29 -15.76 -2.60 -19.60
C THR A 29 -14.95 -2.29 -20.85
N ALA A 30 -14.40 -3.33 -21.49
CA ALA A 30 -13.65 -3.19 -22.74
C ALA A 30 -14.54 -2.58 -23.84
N GLY A 31 -13.96 -1.66 -24.63
CA GLY A 31 -14.57 -1.17 -25.86
C GLY A 31 -14.58 -2.22 -26.98
N THR A 32 -15.24 -1.93 -28.10
CA THR A 32 -15.26 -2.80 -29.27
C THR A 32 -14.09 -2.50 -30.19
N SER A 33 -13.27 -3.52 -30.48
CA SER A 33 -12.13 -3.44 -31.40
C SER A 33 -12.05 -4.71 -32.26
N ASN A 34 -11.44 -4.58 -33.45
CA ASN A 34 -11.08 -5.69 -34.33
C ASN A 34 -9.72 -6.33 -33.97
N CYS A 35 -9.02 -5.76 -33.00
CA CYS A 35 -7.73 -6.20 -32.50
C CYS A 35 -7.79 -6.29 -30.96
N THR A 36 -6.71 -6.76 -30.33
CA THR A 36 -6.58 -6.69 -28.88
C THR A 36 -6.21 -5.25 -28.50
N PRO A 37 -7.10 -4.47 -27.86
CA PRO A 37 -6.75 -3.12 -27.45
C PRO A 37 -5.84 -3.16 -26.22
N THR A 38 -5.05 -2.11 -26.06
CA THR A 38 -4.43 -1.71 -24.78
C THR A 38 -5.09 -0.43 -24.29
N TYR A 39 -4.88 -0.06 -23.03
CA TYR A 39 -5.52 1.12 -22.47
C TYR A 39 -4.50 2.16 -21.98
N ASN A 40 -4.85 3.42 -22.23
CA ASN A 40 -4.24 4.59 -21.61
C ASN A 40 -5.14 5.05 -20.46
N VAL A 41 -4.55 5.32 -19.31
CA VAL A 41 -5.27 5.77 -18.12
C VAL A 41 -4.84 7.18 -17.78
N PHE A 42 -5.82 8.04 -17.53
CA PHE A 42 -5.60 9.44 -17.23
C PHE A 42 -6.22 9.81 -15.87
N ARG A 43 -5.58 10.75 -15.17
CA ARG A 43 -5.97 11.20 -13.83
C ARG A 43 -5.87 12.71 -13.68
N SER A 44 -6.85 13.32 -13.03
CA SER A 44 -6.79 14.72 -12.59
C SER A 44 -7.43 14.90 -11.22
N THR A 45 -7.08 15.97 -10.52
CA THR A 45 -7.84 16.45 -9.34
C THR A 45 -8.97 17.41 -9.75
N THR A 46 -9.08 17.74 -11.05
CA THR A 46 -10.13 18.61 -11.60
C THR A 46 -11.18 17.78 -12.32
N SER A 47 -12.44 17.90 -11.91
CA SER A 47 -13.56 17.27 -12.61
C SER A 47 -13.70 17.79 -14.04
N GLY A 48 -14.12 16.93 -14.96
CA GLY A 48 -14.31 17.30 -16.37
C GLY A 48 -13.03 17.60 -17.14
N PHE A 49 -11.86 17.16 -16.64
CA PHE A 49 -10.59 17.32 -17.36
C PHE A 49 -10.59 16.61 -18.72
N THR A 50 -9.81 17.15 -19.66
CA THR A 50 -9.56 16.53 -20.97
C THR A 50 -8.33 15.62 -20.90
N PRO A 51 -8.42 14.35 -21.34
CA PRO A 51 -7.26 13.47 -21.47
C PRO A 51 -6.17 14.07 -22.35
N SER A 52 -4.94 14.00 -21.88
CA SER A 52 -3.74 14.42 -22.63
C SER A 52 -2.49 13.80 -22.01
N SER A 53 -1.34 13.94 -22.67
CA SER A 53 -0.06 13.46 -22.15
C SER A 53 0.32 14.05 -20.79
N SER A 54 -0.19 15.23 -20.40
CA SER A 54 0.13 15.85 -19.10
C SER A 54 -0.56 15.18 -17.91
N ASN A 55 -1.63 14.44 -18.16
CA ASN A 55 -2.43 13.76 -17.14
C ASN A 55 -2.53 12.25 -17.36
N GLN A 56 -1.70 11.70 -18.25
CA GLN A 56 -1.57 10.27 -18.46
C GLN A 56 -0.69 9.64 -17.37
N ILE A 57 -1.26 8.67 -16.65
CA ILE A 57 -0.57 7.96 -15.56
C ILE A 57 -0.18 6.54 -15.95
N ALA A 58 -0.77 5.99 -17.01
CA ALA A 58 -0.39 4.71 -17.57
C ALA A 58 -0.66 4.63 -19.08
N SER A 59 0.12 3.80 -19.77
CA SER A 59 -0.06 3.45 -21.17
C SER A 59 0.15 1.95 -21.37
N GLY A 60 -0.47 1.39 -22.40
CA GLY A 60 -0.26 -0.02 -22.76
C GLY A 60 -0.84 -1.02 -21.76
N VAL A 61 -1.83 -0.65 -20.94
CA VAL A 61 -2.43 -1.56 -19.96
C VAL A 61 -3.12 -2.71 -20.69
N MET A 62 -2.68 -3.94 -20.44
CA MET A 62 -3.20 -5.17 -21.05
C MET A 62 -4.27 -5.78 -20.14
N GLY A 63 -5.48 -5.20 -20.13
CA GLY A 63 -6.57 -5.64 -19.28
C GLY A 63 -7.54 -4.50 -18.97
N THR A 64 -8.61 -4.79 -18.23
CA THR A 64 -9.68 -3.82 -17.94
C THR A 64 -9.66 -3.30 -16.51
N SER A 65 -8.48 -3.26 -15.90
CA SER A 65 -8.27 -2.78 -14.53
C SER A 65 -6.92 -2.11 -14.37
N PHE A 66 -6.81 -1.16 -13.45
CA PHE A 66 -5.56 -0.49 -13.11
C PHE A 66 -5.55 -0.10 -11.63
N SER A 67 -4.42 -0.28 -10.96
CA SER A 67 -4.21 0.15 -9.57
C SER A 67 -3.38 1.42 -9.56
N ASP A 68 -4.02 2.54 -9.23
CA ASP A 68 -3.35 3.84 -9.11
C ASP A 68 -2.87 4.03 -7.67
N THR A 69 -1.55 4.02 -7.47
CA THR A 69 -0.87 4.10 -6.17
C THR A 69 -0.17 5.45 -5.98
N GLU A 70 0.46 5.65 -4.82
CA GLU A 70 1.21 6.87 -4.49
C GLU A 70 0.35 8.15 -4.51
N LEU A 71 -0.94 8.01 -4.20
CA LEU A 71 -1.89 9.10 -4.14
C LEU A 71 -1.76 9.89 -2.83
N THR A 72 -2.23 11.12 -2.87
CA THR A 72 -2.41 11.94 -1.67
C THR A 72 -3.68 11.50 -0.96
N CYS A 73 -3.60 11.38 0.37
CA CYS A 73 -4.75 11.08 1.22
C CYS A 73 -5.81 12.18 1.17
N ASN A 74 -7.05 11.82 1.51
CA ASN A 74 -8.22 12.70 1.50
C ASN A 74 -8.38 13.55 0.23
N THR A 75 -7.95 13.01 -0.91
CA THR A 75 -7.89 13.74 -2.19
C THR A 75 -8.81 13.06 -3.18
N THR A 76 -9.67 13.85 -3.82
CA THR A 76 -10.55 13.35 -4.86
C THR A 76 -9.81 13.35 -6.19
N TYR A 77 -9.77 12.18 -6.83
CA TYR A 77 -9.20 12.00 -8.15
C TYR A 77 -10.30 11.61 -9.15
N PHE A 78 -10.17 12.14 -10.35
CA PHE A 78 -11.03 11.90 -11.50
C PHE A 78 -10.25 11.12 -12.54
N TYR A 79 -10.87 10.11 -13.13
CA TYR A 79 -10.26 9.18 -14.05
C TYR A 79 -11.04 9.04 -15.34
N VAL A 80 -10.31 8.82 -16.42
CA VAL A 80 -10.82 8.46 -17.75
C VAL A 80 -9.86 7.44 -18.36
N ALA A 81 -10.38 6.50 -19.14
CA ALA A 81 -9.58 5.56 -19.92
C ALA A 81 -9.89 5.68 -21.42
N GLU A 82 -8.86 5.51 -22.24
CA GLU A 82 -8.97 5.38 -23.70
C GLU A 82 -8.40 4.04 -24.14
N ALA A 83 -8.98 3.45 -25.18
CA ALA A 83 -8.43 2.25 -25.82
C ALA A 83 -7.52 2.66 -26.98
N THR A 84 -6.43 1.93 -27.17
CA THR A 84 -5.52 2.07 -28.31
C THR A 84 -5.28 0.70 -28.94
N ASP A 85 -5.40 0.62 -30.25
CA ASP A 85 -5.06 -0.54 -31.07
C ASP A 85 -4.33 -0.11 -32.35
N SER A 86 -4.13 -1.03 -33.30
CA SER A 86 -3.48 -0.71 -34.58
C SER A 86 -4.28 0.23 -35.49
N ALA A 87 -5.57 0.43 -35.22
CA ALA A 87 -6.43 1.36 -35.96
C ALA A 87 -6.42 2.78 -35.37
N GLY A 88 -5.95 2.96 -34.13
CA GLY A 88 -5.74 4.26 -33.50
C GLY A 88 -6.16 4.29 -32.03
N THR A 89 -6.57 5.47 -31.55
CA THR A 89 -7.09 5.69 -30.19
C THR A 89 -8.58 5.99 -30.23
N SER A 90 -9.34 5.42 -29.28
CA SER A 90 -10.78 5.57 -29.18
C SER A 90 -11.16 6.92 -28.57
N GLY A 91 -12.47 7.20 -28.53
CA GLY A 91 -12.98 8.19 -27.57
C GLY A 91 -12.78 7.74 -26.11
N PRO A 92 -12.82 8.67 -25.15
CA PRO A 92 -12.71 8.36 -23.73
C PRO A 92 -13.92 7.60 -23.19
N SER A 93 -13.71 6.90 -22.08
CA SER A 93 -14.78 6.36 -21.24
C SER A 93 -15.61 7.46 -20.57
N ASN A 94 -16.65 7.06 -19.83
CA ASN A 94 -17.20 7.94 -18.80
C ASN A 94 -16.10 8.34 -17.81
N GLN A 95 -16.24 9.52 -17.20
CA GLN A 95 -15.42 9.91 -16.07
C GLN A 95 -15.90 9.15 -14.82
N ALA A 96 -14.95 8.68 -14.01
CA ALA A 96 -15.20 8.14 -12.69
C ALA A 96 -14.39 8.93 -11.66
N SER A 97 -14.80 8.91 -10.40
CA SER A 97 -14.01 9.50 -9.32
C SER A 97 -14.11 8.68 -8.05
N ALA A 98 -13.07 8.79 -7.23
CA ALA A 98 -13.06 8.33 -5.86
C ALA A 98 -12.20 9.29 -5.02
N THR A 99 -12.49 9.35 -3.73
CA THR A 99 -11.68 10.09 -2.75
C THR A 99 -10.88 9.07 -1.98
N THR A 100 -9.55 9.22 -1.96
CA THR A 100 -8.69 8.40 -1.10
C THR A 100 -9.13 8.51 0.35
N GLN A 101 -8.83 7.50 1.17
CA GLN A 101 -9.18 7.54 2.58
C GLN A 101 -8.56 8.77 3.27
N ALA A 102 -9.20 9.20 4.35
CA ALA A 102 -8.77 10.38 5.10
C ALA A 102 -7.30 10.28 5.48
N CYS A 103 -6.60 11.41 5.48
CA CYS A 103 -5.24 11.46 6.00
C CYS A 103 -5.25 10.95 7.43
N VAL A 104 -4.33 10.05 7.69
CA VAL A 104 -4.00 9.62 9.03
C VAL A 104 -3.43 10.84 9.75
N GLY A 105 -4.07 11.22 10.87
CA GLY A 105 -3.58 12.30 11.71
C GLY A 105 -2.21 11.97 12.30
N PRO A 106 -1.66 12.81 13.20
CA PRO A 106 -0.34 12.55 13.77
C PRO A 106 -0.25 11.17 14.44
N ASN A 107 -1.38 10.61 14.90
CA ASN A 107 -1.47 9.28 15.51
C ASN A 107 -2.06 8.25 14.53
N LEU A 108 -1.19 7.51 13.85
CA LEU A 108 -1.54 6.36 13.02
C LEU A 108 -1.15 5.05 13.72
N GLN A 109 -1.99 4.02 13.56
CA GLN A 109 -1.72 2.66 14.05
C GLN A 109 -2.22 1.66 12.99
N ILE A 110 -1.35 0.81 12.44
CA ILE A 110 -1.65 -0.17 11.37
C ILE A 110 -1.42 -1.58 11.89
N ASN A 111 -2.42 -2.46 11.76
CA ASN A 111 -2.29 -3.88 12.05
C ASN A 111 -1.70 -4.62 10.83
N SER A 112 -0.37 -4.73 10.77
CA SER A 112 0.34 -5.33 9.64
C SER A 112 -0.09 -6.79 9.40
N GLY A 113 -0.48 -7.08 8.15
CA GLY A 113 -0.99 -8.37 7.70
C GLY A 113 -2.38 -8.75 8.22
N GLY A 114 -3.08 -7.86 8.94
CA GLY A 114 -4.32 -8.17 9.63
C GLY A 114 -5.48 -7.21 9.35
N PRO A 115 -6.71 -7.58 9.80
CA PRO A 115 -7.86 -6.69 9.77
C PRO A 115 -7.75 -5.59 10.84
N ALA A 116 -8.66 -4.62 10.82
CA ALA A 116 -8.72 -3.58 11.83
C ALA A 116 -8.95 -4.17 13.25
N VAL A 117 -8.18 -3.68 14.22
CA VAL A 117 -8.25 -4.04 15.64
C VAL A 117 -8.13 -2.74 16.44
N SER A 118 -9.25 -2.17 16.88
CA SER A 118 -9.26 -0.84 17.51
C SER A 118 -8.17 -0.69 18.60
N PRO A 119 -7.33 0.36 18.55
CA PRO A 119 -7.37 1.51 17.63
C PRO A 119 -6.62 1.32 16.28
N PHE A 120 -6.02 0.17 16.03
CA PHE A 120 -5.28 -0.13 14.81
C PHE A 120 -6.23 -0.30 13.61
N LEU A 121 -5.91 0.40 12.53
CA LEU A 121 -6.52 0.22 11.22
C LEU A 121 -6.11 -1.12 10.62
N ALA A 122 -6.84 -1.56 9.59
CA ALA A 122 -6.46 -2.72 8.82
C ALA A 122 -5.13 -2.46 8.10
N ASP A 123 -4.47 -3.53 7.69
CA ASP A 123 -3.24 -3.41 6.91
C ASP A 123 -3.48 -2.66 5.59
N GLU A 124 -2.80 -1.53 5.42
CA GLU A 124 -2.91 -0.65 4.26
C GLU A 124 -1.59 0.06 3.96
N ASP A 125 -1.53 0.73 2.80
CA ASP A 125 -0.39 1.56 2.38
C ASP A 125 0.95 0.79 2.29
N PHE A 126 0.89 -0.48 1.87
CA PHE A 126 2.05 -1.34 1.66
C PHE A 126 2.22 -1.77 0.20
N THR A 127 3.44 -2.17 -0.14
CA THR A 127 3.77 -2.91 -1.36
C THR A 127 4.62 -4.14 -1.02
N GLY A 128 4.41 -5.24 -1.76
CA GLY A 128 5.14 -6.48 -1.55
C GLY A 128 4.73 -7.25 -0.28
N GLY A 129 5.46 -8.33 -0.02
CA GLY A 129 5.24 -9.24 1.10
C GLY A 129 3.99 -10.13 1.00
N GLY A 130 3.93 -11.11 1.89
CA GLY A 130 2.74 -11.93 2.17
C GLY A 130 2.19 -11.62 3.55
N THR A 131 1.16 -12.34 3.97
CA THR A 131 0.59 -12.24 5.32
C THR A 131 0.62 -13.57 6.04
N ILE A 132 0.70 -13.51 7.36
CA ILE A 132 0.53 -14.67 8.24
C ILE A 132 -0.48 -14.33 9.34
N ASN A 133 -1.25 -15.33 9.74
CA ASN A 133 -2.09 -15.32 10.93
C ASN A 133 -1.81 -16.60 11.70
N HIS A 134 -1.42 -16.46 12.96
CA HIS A 134 -0.84 -17.56 13.74
C HIS A 134 -1.52 -17.76 15.09
N ALA A 135 -2.43 -16.85 15.50
CA ALA A 135 -3.33 -16.99 16.66
C ALA A 135 -2.69 -17.41 18.00
N ASN A 136 -1.36 -17.36 18.12
CA ASN A 136 -0.65 -17.69 19.36
C ASN A 136 -0.99 -16.69 20.46
N THR A 137 -1.02 -17.14 21.72
CA THR A 137 -0.97 -16.21 22.86
C THR A 137 0.40 -15.55 22.90
N ILE A 138 0.42 -14.22 22.92
CA ILE A 138 1.65 -13.43 22.95
C ILE A 138 1.85 -12.86 24.36
N ASP A 139 3.04 -13.06 24.92
CA ASP A 139 3.47 -12.40 26.14
C ASP A 139 3.78 -10.92 25.86
N LEU A 140 2.97 -10.05 26.47
CA LEU A 140 3.08 -8.60 26.35
C LEU A 140 3.77 -7.96 27.55
N SER A 141 4.10 -8.72 28.61
CA SER A 141 4.60 -8.13 29.86
C SER A 141 6.02 -7.58 29.76
N GLY A 142 6.72 -7.87 28.66
CA GLY A 142 8.08 -7.38 28.38
C GLY A 142 8.14 -6.01 27.71
N VAL A 143 7.00 -5.40 27.37
CA VAL A 143 6.94 -4.12 26.62
C VAL A 143 6.01 -3.12 27.29
N THR A 144 6.29 -1.84 27.11
CA THR A 144 5.47 -0.74 27.63
C THR A 144 4.45 -0.29 26.59
N ASN A 145 3.21 -0.06 27.03
CA ASN A 145 2.08 0.34 26.18
C ASN A 145 1.93 -0.54 24.92
N PRO A 146 1.78 -1.87 25.06
CA PRO A 146 1.63 -2.76 23.92
C PRO A 146 0.38 -2.45 23.10
N ALA A 147 0.44 -2.75 21.81
CA ALA A 147 -0.74 -2.86 20.97
C ALA A 147 -1.69 -3.97 21.52
N PRO A 148 -2.98 -4.00 21.12
CA PRO A 148 -3.85 -5.13 21.39
C PRO A 148 -3.21 -6.46 20.96
N MET A 149 -3.38 -7.52 21.73
CA MET A 149 -2.74 -8.82 21.46
C MET A 149 -2.99 -9.33 20.03
N ALA A 150 -4.18 -9.08 19.47
CA ALA A 150 -4.54 -9.49 18.13
C ALA A 150 -3.65 -8.86 17.03
N VAL A 151 -3.03 -7.71 17.29
CA VAL A 151 -2.05 -7.10 16.37
C VAL A 151 -0.80 -7.98 16.25
N TYR A 152 -0.33 -8.55 17.36
CA TYR A 152 0.82 -9.47 17.38
C TYR A 152 0.51 -10.88 16.86
N GLN A 153 -0.76 -11.17 16.54
CA GLN A 153 -1.21 -12.47 16.03
C GLN A 153 -1.32 -12.50 14.50
N THR A 154 -1.18 -11.34 13.86
CA THR A 154 -1.03 -11.17 12.42
C THR A 154 0.32 -10.53 12.12
N ALA A 155 0.83 -10.75 10.91
CA ALA A 155 1.99 -10.03 10.42
C ALA A 155 2.05 -9.97 8.90
N ARG A 156 2.69 -8.92 8.39
CA ARG A 156 3.22 -8.88 7.02
C ARG A 156 4.62 -9.48 7.02
N VAL A 157 4.92 -10.31 6.02
CA VAL A 157 6.18 -11.05 5.93
C VAL A 157 6.84 -10.98 4.55
N GLY A 158 8.14 -11.22 4.50
CA GLY A 158 8.94 -11.21 3.27
C GLY A 158 9.58 -9.84 3.05
N ASN A 159 9.82 -9.45 1.80
CA ASN A 159 10.29 -8.10 1.49
C ASN A 159 9.07 -7.22 1.19
N PHE A 160 8.91 -6.14 1.95
CA PHE A 160 7.79 -5.22 1.82
C PHE A 160 8.17 -3.81 2.25
N THR A 161 7.41 -2.84 1.76
CA THR A 161 7.56 -1.43 2.11
C THR A 161 6.19 -0.86 2.45
N TYR A 162 6.09 -0.09 3.54
CA TYR A 162 4.97 0.80 3.80
C TYR A 162 5.32 2.20 3.31
N THR A 163 4.42 2.84 2.56
CA THR A 163 4.53 4.24 2.12
C THR A 163 3.34 4.99 2.67
N ILE A 164 3.50 5.58 3.85
CA ILE A 164 2.39 6.13 4.63
C ILE A 164 2.34 7.65 4.45
N PRO A 165 1.32 8.21 3.79
CA PRO A 165 1.19 9.65 3.56
C PRO A 165 0.41 10.38 4.66
N GLY A 166 0.33 11.71 4.52
CA GLY A 166 -0.60 12.55 5.29
C GLY A 166 0.02 13.36 6.42
N PHE A 167 1.35 13.28 6.56
CA PHE A 167 2.09 14.08 7.52
C PHE A 167 2.49 15.43 6.92
N THR A 168 2.76 16.40 7.78
CA THR A 168 3.38 17.65 7.32
C THR A 168 4.83 17.34 6.96
N ALA A 169 5.28 17.72 5.76
CA ALA A 169 6.66 17.47 5.36
C ALA A 169 7.66 18.02 6.40
N GLY A 170 8.59 17.18 6.85
CA GLY A 170 9.57 17.50 7.88
C GLY A 170 9.05 17.48 9.32
N SER A 171 7.77 17.15 9.57
CA SER A 171 7.29 16.96 10.95
C SER A 171 7.95 15.76 11.59
N SER A 172 8.33 15.89 12.86
CA SER A 172 9.00 14.83 13.62
C SER A 172 7.96 14.02 14.39
N HIS A 173 8.01 12.70 14.25
CA HIS A 173 7.14 11.76 14.94
C HIS A 173 7.93 10.58 15.47
N THR A 174 7.37 9.94 16.49
CA THR A 174 7.79 8.65 16.98
C THR A 174 7.22 7.55 16.08
N VAL A 175 8.08 6.74 15.48
CA VAL A 175 7.73 5.51 14.77
C VAL A 175 7.95 4.32 15.71
N ARG A 176 6.89 3.55 16.01
CA ARG A 176 6.95 2.31 16.80
C ARG A 176 6.71 1.12 15.89
N LEU A 177 7.63 0.17 15.89
CA LEU A 177 7.52 -1.07 15.12
C LEU A 177 7.27 -2.23 16.06
N HIS A 178 6.18 -2.95 15.85
CA HIS A 178 5.69 -4.02 16.70
C HIS A 178 5.99 -5.38 16.07
N PHE A 179 6.57 -6.28 16.85
CA PHE A 179 7.00 -7.60 16.38
C PHE A 179 6.64 -8.70 17.37
N ALA A 180 6.41 -9.90 16.85
CA ALA A 180 6.39 -11.13 17.64
C ALA A 180 6.88 -12.30 16.78
N GLU A 181 7.96 -12.97 17.20
CA GLU A 181 8.38 -14.23 16.59
C GLU A 181 7.54 -15.36 17.16
N THR A 182 6.81 -16.08 16.32
CA THR A 182 5.87 -17.14 16.72
C THR A 182 6.22 -18.51 16.15
N PHE A 183 7.16 -18.55 15.21
CA PHE A 183 7.58 -19.76 14.52
C PHE A 183 8.92 -20.26 15.04
N PHE A 184 9.97 -19.44 14.95
CA PHE A 184 11.33 -19.83 15.32
C PHE A 184 11.58 -19.77 16.83
N SER A 185 12.41 -20.67 17.32
CA SER A 185 12.79 -20.80 18.74
C SER A 185 14.30 -20.70 18.98
N THR A 186 15.05 -20.24 17.98
CA THR A 186 16.51 -20.15 18.02
C THR A 186 16.94 -18.83 17.40
N ALA A 187 17.81 -18.09 18.08
CA ALA A 187 18.41 -16.87 17.55
C ALA A 187 19.14 -17.14 16.23
N GLY A 188 19.14 -16.16 15.32
CA GLY A 188 19.67 -16.22 13.96
C GLY A 188 18.75 -16.92 12.96
N SER A 189 17.66 -17.54 13.40
CA SER A 189 16.74 -18.22 12.46
C SER A 189 15.97 -17.24 11.60
N ARG A 190 15.77 -16.00 12.05
CA ARG A 190 15.23 -14.92 11.24
C ARG A 190 16.01 -13.64 11.55
N THR A 191 16.56 -13.03 10.51
CA THR A 191 17.18 -11.71 10.61
C THR A 191 16.76 -10.86 9.42
N PHE A 192 16.56 -9.56 9.65
CA PHE A 192 16.20 -8.62 8.59
C PHE A 192 16.64 -7.21 8.93
N ASN A 193 16.73 -6.36 7.92
CA ASN A 193 16.99 -4.94 8.09
C ASN A 193 15.68 -4.16 8.02
N VAL A 194 15.64 -3.01 8.69
CA VAL A 194 14.56 -2.02 8.54
C VAL A 194 15.18 -0.67 8.25
N SER A 195 14.66 0.03 7.25
CA SER A 195 14.96 1.43 6.99
C SER A 195 13.69 2.30 7.02
N ILE A 196 13.86 3.56 7.42
CA ILE A 196 12.83 4.60 7.39
C ILE A 196 13.38 5.74 6.55
N ASP A 197 12.68 6.08 5.46
CA ASP A 197 13.06 7.10 4.48
C ASP A 197 14.51 6.95 3.98
N GLY A 198 14.93 5.70 3.78
CA GLY A 198 16.26 5.34 3.30
C GLY A 198 17.32 5.22 4.40
N THR A 199 17.06 5.69 5.63
CA THR A 199 17.96 5.53 6.78
C THR A 199 17.74 4.16 7.41
N GLN A 200 18.78 3.32 7.48
CA GLN A 200 18.68 2.02 8.13
C GLN A 200 18.63 2.18 9.66
N VAL A 201 17.50 1.82 10.26
CA VAL A 201 17.24 1.95 11.71
C VAL A 201 17.43 0.64 12.47
N LEU A 202 17.32 -0.50 11.78
CA LEU A 202 17.58 -1.84 12.32
C LEU A 202 18.48 -2.62 11.38
N THR A 203 19.50 -3.28 11.93
CA THR A 203 20.49 -4.07 11.17
C THR A 203 20.50 -5.51 11.66
N ASN A 204 20.29 -6.48 10.76
CA ASN A 204 20.22 -7.91 11.07
C ASN A 204 19.33 -8.22 12.29
N PHE A 205 18.23 -7.50 12.42
CA PHE A 205 17.35 -7.57 13.58
C PHE A 205 16.70 -8.94 13.72
N ASP A 206 16.80 -9.49 14.92
CA ASP A 206 16.30 -10.80 15.29
C ASP A 206 15.29 -10.64 16.44
N ILE A 207 14.01 -10.83 16.12
CA ILE A 207 12.93 -10.68 17.09
C ILE A 207 13.07 -11.68 18.23
N PHE A 208 13.46 -12.94 17.96
CA PHE A 208 13.59 -13.96 19.00
C PHE A 208 14.72 -13.63 19.96
N ALA A 209 15.88 -13.24 19.42
CA ALA A 209 17.03 -12.84 20.25
C ALA A 209 16.70 -11.62 21.11
N THR A 210 16.04 -10.61 20.55
CA THR A 210 15.64 -9.40 21.28
C THR A 210 14.57 -9.69 22.34
N ALA A 211 13.57 -10.52 22.03
CA ALA A 211 12.53 -10.90 22.99
C ALA A 211 13.05 -11.80 24.12
N GLY A 212 14.08 -12.60 23.81
CA GLY A 212 14.60 -13.68 24.64
C GLY A 212 13.74 -14.95 24.65
N ALA A 213 12.63 -14.97 23.90
CA ALA A 213 11.73 -16.10 23.80
C ALA A 213 10.80 -15.97 22.57
N LYS A 214 10.25 -17.11 22.13
CA LYS A 214 9.16 -17.16 21.16
C LYS A 214 7.85 -16.69 21.81
N ASN A 215 6.92 -16.18 21.01
CA ASN A 215 5.61 -15.69 21.42
C ASN A 215 5.67 -14.56 22.44
N LYS A 216 6.66 -13.67 22.31
CA LYS A 216 6.81 -12.51 23.17
C LYS A 216 6.97 -11.26 22.31
N ALA A 217 6.26 -10.21 22.69
CA ALA A 217 6.25 -8.96 21.94
C ALA A 217 7.60 -8.23 22.06
N VAL A 218 7.99 -7.58 20.96
CA VAL A 218 9.07 -6.60 20.90
C VAL A 218 8.51 -5.33 20.28
N ILE A 219 8.95 -4.18 20.80
CA ILE A 219 8.64 -2.86 20.25
C ILE A 219 9.96 -2.11 20.11
N GLU A 220 10.27 -1.73 18.88
CA GLU A 220 11.39 -0.84 18.57
C GLU A 220 10.86 0.56 18.26
N GLN A 221 11.52 1.60 18.75
CA GLN A 221 11.06 2.98 18.67
C GLN A 221 12.13 3.89 18.07
N PHE A 222 11.74 4.71 17.11
CA PHE A 222 12.59 5.68 16.42
C PHE A 222 11.91 7.04 16.41
N THR A 223 12.69 8.12 16.40
CA THR A 223 12.18 9.47 16.16
C THR A 223 12.69 9.91 14.80
N GLU A 224 11.78 10.02 13.85
CA GLU A 224 12.10 10.30 12.44
C GLU A 224 11.21 11.41 11.91
N ASN A 225 11.67 12.08 10.86
CA ASN A 225 10.91 13.16 10.22
C ASN A 225 10.22 12.65 8.96
N ALA A 226 8.96 13.04 8.76
CA ALA A 226 8.27 12.80 7.50
C ALA A 226 9.09 13.42 6.35
N ASN A 227 9.18 12.69 5.24
CA ASN A 227 9.96 13.14 4.09
C ASN A 227 9.36 14.38 3.40
N SER A 228 10.01 14.87 2.34
CA SER A 228 9.58 16.07 1.62
C SER A 228 8.18 15.98 1.00
N SER A 229 7.64 14.77 0.85
CA SER A 229 6.28 14.52 0.37
C SER A 229 5.27 14.34 1.51
N GLY A 230 5.69 14.50 2.77
CA GLY A 230 4.82 14.29 3.93
C GLY A 230 4.51 12.82 4.17
N GLN A 231 5.47 11.93 3.91
CA GLN A 231 5.31 10.48 4.04
C GLN A 231 6.37 9.87 4.97
N TYR A 232 6.09 8.68 5.47
CA TYR A 232 7.08 7.76 6.03
C TYR A 232 7.19 6.53 5.12
N VAL A 233 8.39 6.29 4.58
CA VAL A 233 8.69 5.10 3.78
C VAL A 233 9.45 4.09 4.63
N ILE A 234 8.77 3.05 5.12
CA ILE A 234 9.33 2.05 6.02
C ILE A 234 9.56 0.75 5.25
N GLN A 235 10.81 0.39 4.99
CA GLN A 235 11.18 -0.78 4.20
C GLN A 235 11.75 -1.89 5.08
N PHE A 236 11.23 -3.10 4.90
CA PHE A 236 11.67 -4.33 5.55
C PHE A 236 12.36 -5.24 4.53
N THR A 237 13.64 -5.54 4.78
CA THR A 237 14.47 -6.33 3.87
C THR A 237 14.98 -7.58 4.58
N SER A 238 14.53 -8.74 4.10
CA SER A 238 14.93 -10.06 4.59
C SER A 238 16.43 -10.29 4.44
N VAL A 239 17.09 -10.82 5.47
CA VAL A 239 18.50 -11.27 5.42
C VAL A 239 18.58 -12.79 5.60
N VAL A 240 18.04 -13.32 6.69
CA VAL A 240 17.82 -14.75 6.91
C VAL A 240 16.33 -14.99 7.12
N ASN A 241 15.75 -15.87 6.30
CA ASN A 241 14.29 -16.08 6.24
C ASN A 241 13.51 -14.77 6.02
N GLN A 242 12.19 -14.84 6.04
CA GLN A 242 11.33 -13.70 5.71
C GLN A 242 11.31 -12.67 6.84
N ALA A 243 11.51 -11.38 6.53
CA ALA A 243 11.25 -10.28 7.47
C ALA A 243 9.80 -10.32 7.96
N LEU A 244 9.51 -9.65 9.08
CA LEU A 244 8.20 -9.70 9.73
C LEU A 244 7.91 -8.38 10.43
N ALA A 245 6.68 -7.87 10.31
CA ALA A 245 6.14 -6.80 11.13
C ALA A 245 4.68 -7.10 11.49
N SER A 246 4.32 -6.94 12.76
CA SER A 246 2.96 -7.16 13.28
C SER A 246 2.14 -5.87 13.39
N GLY A 247 2.78 -4.75 13.65
CA GLY A 247 2.10 -3.45 13.64
C GLY A 247 3.06 -2.28 13.56
N ILE A 248 2.51 -1.15 13.17
CA ILE A 248 3.24 0.12 13.01
C ILE A 248 2.43 1.21 13.69
N GLU A 249 3.07 2.03 14.52
CA GLU A 249 2.51 3.29 15.01
C GLU A 249 3.38 4.46 14.56
N ILE A 250 2.75 5.59 14.22
CA ILE A 250 3.41 6.88 13.99
C ILE A 250 2.66 7.90 14.85
N GLN A 251 3.35 8.63 15.74
CA GLN A 251 2.76 9.56 16.72
C GLN A 251 3.62 10.80 16.98
#